data_AF-A0A7R6W7R5-F1
#
_entry.id   AF-A0A7R6W7R5-F1
#
_cell.length_a   1.000
_cell.length_b   1.000
_cell.length_c   1.000
_cell.angle_alpha   90.00
_cell.angle_beta   90.00
_cell.angle_gamma   90.00
#
_symmetry.space_group_name_H-M   'P 1'
#
loop_
_entity.id
_entity.type
_entity.pdbx_description
1 polymer ?
#
loop_
_entity_poly.entity_id
_entity_poly.type
_entity_poly.pdbx_seq_one_letter_code
_entity_poly.pdbx_strand_id
1 'polypeptide(L)'
;MSFFIRTLKNNAAYSVSLLLTISVWSAWFFYTYPDGWFIIQKHWQISVSMVFGSIIAGATSEGGGAIAFPVFTKILHIPPSDAKVFSLAIQSVGMVAASIAILMMRIQVLWRVIAWVSFGGIIGMLIGAIGLSALLTPDFIRMLFTVMAVSLAVTLTFLNTGFRLNNTTIPRIKYQEAAILLAAGVLGGVMSGLVGSGIDMVCFSVLVLLFRINESIATPTSVILMAIHSIFGVLLHLFVLDGINAQVQAYWLAAVPIVVVGAPLGAFFCSRMQHLHIRYLLITLIFVELLSSLWLLTFDTELLIFSVSMLMLFLSLTVWMSRVTFYRV
;
A
#
# COMPACT_ATOMS: atom_id res chain seq x y z
N MET A 1 -33.04 6.41 -18.77
CA MET A 1 -31.87 7.24 -19.16
C MET A 1 -30.69 7.11 -18.18
N SER A 2 -30.89 7.12 -16.85
CA SER A 2 -29.77 6.96 -15.88
C SER A 2 -29.10 5.59 -15.91
N PHE A 3 -29.84 4.50 -16.19
CA PHE A 3 -29.28 3.15 -16.32
C PHE A 3 -28.34 3.04 -17.52
N PHE A 4 -28.79 3.44 -18.71
CA PHE A 4 -28.01 3.37 -19.96
C PHE A 4 -26.73 4.23 -19.92
N ILE A 5 -26.78 5.41 -19.30
CA ILE A 5 -25.61 6.25 -19.05
C ILE A 5 -24.65 5.58 -18.05
N ARG A 6 -25.16 4.87 -17.04
CA ARG A 6 -24.34 4.12 -16.08
C ARG A 6 -23.67 2.90 -16.74
N THR A 7 -24.33 2.23 -17.68
CA THR A 7 -23.78 1.08 -18.42
C THR A 7 -22.70 1.50 -19.43
N LEU A 8 -22.95 2.56 -20.23
CA LEU A 8 -21.95 3.10 -21.17
C LEU A 8 -20.70 3.63 -20.46
N LYS A 9 -20.88 4.23 -19.28
CA LYS A 9 -19.80 4.82 -18.47
C LYS A 9 -18.92 3.75 -17.80
N ASN A 10 -19.51 2.62 -17.40
CA ASN A 10 -18.75 1.46 -16.95
C ASN A 10 -17.93 0.85 -18.11
N ASN A 11 -18.50 0.75 -19.32
CA ASN A 11 -17.75 0.25 -20.49
C ASN A 11 -16.51 1.09 -20.81
N ALA A 12 -16.59 2.42 -20.73
CA ALA A 12 -15.42 3.27 -20.94
C ALA A 12 -14.31 3.03 -19.91
N ALA A 13 -14.66 2.83 -18.63
CA ALA A 13 -13.69 2.51 -17.57
C ALA A 13 -12.94 1.20 -17.85
N TYR A 14 -13.66 0.16 -18.29
CA TYR A 14 -13.05 -1.11 -18.67
C TYR A 14 -12.17 -0.98 -19.91
N SER A 15 -12.59 -0.21 -20.91
CA SER A 15 -11.81 -0.02 -22.15
C SER A 15 -10.45 0.61 -21.91
N VAL A 16 -10.33 1.61 -21.03
CA VAL A 16 -9.03 2.25 -20.77
C VAL A 16 -8.17 1.39 -19.84
N SER A 17 -8.74 0.69 -18.86
CA SER A 17 -7.97 -0.29 -18.08
C SER A 17 -7.41 -1.39 -19.00
N LEU A 18 -8.20 -1.85 -19.96
CA LEU A 18 -7.78 -2.82 -20.97
C LEU A 18 -6.67 -2.24 -21.88
N LEU A 19 -6.84 -1.01 -22.36
CA LEU A 19 -5.82 -0.33 -23.17
C LEU A 19 -4.50 -0.18 -22.40
N LEU A 20 -4.56 0.17 -21.11
CA LEU A 20 -3.39 0.24 -20.25
C LEU A 20 -2.74 -1.14 -20.10
N THR A 21 -3.52 -2.19 -19.84
CA THR A 21 -3.02 -3.57 -19.77
C THR A 21 -2.31 -3.97 -21.07
N ILE A 22 -2.94 -3.73 -22.23
CA ILE A 22 -2.36 -4.05 -23.54
C ILE A 22 -1.07 -3.26 -23.77
N SER A 23 -1.03 -1.99 -23.36
CA SER A 23 0.14 -1.13 -23.53
C SER A 23 1.31 -1.61 -22.66
N VAL A 24 1.03 -1.97 -21.40
CA VAL A 24 2.03 -2.52 -20.47
C VAL A 24 2.51 -3.90 -20.94
N TRP A 25 1.62 -4.77 -21.39
CA TRP A 25 2.00 -6.08 -21.95
C TRP A 25 2.83 -5.93 -23.21
N SER A 26 2.50 -4.98 -24.10
CA SER A 26 3.27 -4.72 -25.31
C SER A 26 4.68 -4.24 -24.95
N ALA A 27 4.79 -3.23 -24.08
CA ALA A 27 6.08 -2.73 -23.62
C ALA A 27 6.91 -3.82 -22.91
N TRP A 28 6.27 -4.63 -22.07
CA TRP A 28 6.90 -5.75 -21.38
C TRP A 28 7.40 -6.82 -22.36
N PHE A 29 6.60 -7.17 -23.38
CA PHE A 29 6.96 -8.14 -24.40
C PHE A 29 8.15 -7.66 -25.22
N PHE A 30 8.15 -6.40 -25.69
CA PHE A 30 9.28 -5.83 -26.43
C PHE A 30 10.55 -5.77 -25.60
N TYR A 31 10.45 -5.49 -24.30
CA TYR A 31 11.59 -5.42 -23.41
C TYR A 31 12.19 -6.80 -23.10
N THR A 32 11.34 -7.82 -22.98
CA THR A 32 11.76 -9.17 -22.56
C THR A 32 12.01 -10.14 -23.72
N TYR A 33 11.76 -9.74 -24.96
CA TYR A 33 11.94 -10.60 -26.13
C TYR A 33 13.42 -10.98 -26.32
N PRO A 34 13.77 -12.28 -26.51
CA PRO A 34 12.90 -13.46 -26.65
C PRO A 34 12.61 -14.23 -25.35
N ASP A 35 13.22 -13.86 -24.23
CA ASP A 35 13.27 -14.62 -22.98
C ASP A 35 12.08 -14.41 -22.02
N GLY A 36 11.06 -13.62 -22.40
CA GLY A 36 9.95 -13.27 -21.50
C GLY A 36 9.25 -14.49 -20.87
N TRP A 37 9.04 -15.56 -21.63
CA TRP A 37 8.49 -16.80 -21.11
C TRP A 37 9.42 -17.47 -20.08
N PHE A 38 10.73 -17.48 -20.37
CA PHE A 38 11.73 -18.06 -19.48
C PHE A 38 11.81 -17.32 -18.14
N ILE A 39 11.68 -15.98 -18.14
CA ILE A 39 11.64 -15.16 -16.92
C ILE A 39 10.46 -15.56 -16.03
N ILE A 40 9.26 -15.69 -16.60
CA ILE A 40 8.06 -16.10 -15.86
C ILE A 40 8.22 -17.54 -15.34
N GLN A 41 8.72 -18.46 -16.17
CA GLN A 41 8.93 -19.85 -15.77
C GLN A 41 9.93 -19.97 -14.62
N LYS A 42 11.03 -19.21 -14.67
CA LYS A 42 12.06 -19.20 -13.62
C LYS A 42 11.54 -18.60 -12.31
N HIS A 43 10.61 -17.65 -12.38
CA HIS A 43 10.07 -16.92 -11.22
C HIS A 43 8.55 -17.11 -11.06
N TRP A 44 8.07 -18.31 -11.33
CA TRP A 44 6.63 -18.60 -11.33
C TRP A 44 6.00 -18.42 -9.94
N GLN A 45 6.75 -18.67 -8.86
CA GLN A 45 6.25 -18.46 -7.49
C GLN A 45 5.92 -16.99 -7.24
N ILE A 46 6.74 -16.07 -7.77
CA ILE A 46 6.51 -14.63 -7.68
C ILE A 46 5.25 -14.27 -8.44
N SER A 47 5.14 -14.77 -9.67
CA SER A 47 3.97 -14.58 -10.53
C SER A 47 2.67 -15.01 -9.82
N VAL A 48 2.63 -16.24 -9.29
CA VAL A 48 1.47 -16.79 -8.57
C VAL A 48 1.14 -15.99 -7.33
N SER A 49 2.14 -15.64 -6.52
CA SER A 49 1.91 -14.82 -5.32
C SER A 49 1.30 -13.46 -5.66
N MET A 50 1.69 -12.87 -6.80
CA MET A 50 1.21 -11.59 -7.26
C MET A 50 -0.18 -11.63 -7.89
N VAL A 51 -0.71 -12.80 -8.26
CA VAL A 51 -2.13 -12.94 -8.61
C VAL A 51 -3.00 -12.55 -7.41
N PHE A 52 -2.71 -13.11 -6.24
CA PHE A 52 -3.43 -12.79 -5.02
C PHE A 52 -3.01 -11.43 -4.45
N GLY A 53 -1.70 -11.16 -4.44
CA GLY A 53 -1.13 -9.93 -3.91
C GLY A 53 -1.69 -8.69 -4.58
N SER A 54 -1.80 -8.67 -5.91
CA SER A 54 -2.31 -7.50 -6.63
C SER A 54 -3.81 -7.27 -6.44
N ILE A 55 -4.63 -8.33 -6.40
CA ILE A 55 -6.07 -8.18 -6.13
C ILE A 55 -6.30 -7.59 -4.74
N ILE A 56 -5.58 -8.09 -3.73
CA ILE A 56 -5.70 -7.56 -2.37
C ILE A 56 -5.13 -6.13 -2.29
N ALA A 57 -4.02 -5.85 -2.98
CA ALA A 57 -3.44 -4.52 -3.04
C ALA A 57 -4.43 -3.47 -3.54
N GLY A 58 -5.10 -3.76 -4.66
CA GLY A 58 -6.07 -2.83 -5.23
C GLY A 58 -7.34 -2.70 -4.40
N ALA A 59 -7.69 -3.73 -3.62
CA ALA A 59 -8.88 -3.74 -2.80
C ALA A 59 -8.71 -3.06 -1.43
N THR A 60 -7.48 -2.77 -1.00
CA THR A 60 -7.17 -2.45 0.40
C THR A 60 -6.15 -1.33 0.57
N SER A 61 -6.01 -0.82 1.80
CA SER A 61 -5.03 0.22 2.16
C SER A 61 -3.70 -0.34 2.65
N GLU A 62 -3.48 -1.65 2.53
CA GLU A 62 -2.22 -2.33 2.89
C GLU A 62 -1.27 -2.47 1.69
N GLY A 63 -1.80 -2.25 0.47
CA GLY A 63 -1.04 -2.40 -0.77
C GLY A 63 -0.66 -3.85 -1.07
N GLY A 64 0.25 -4.04 -2.04
CA GLY A 64 0.73 -5.39 -2.42
C GLY A 64 1.69 -6.02 -1.43
N GLY A 65 2.24 -5.19 -0.53
CA GLY A 65 3.18 -5.62 0.52
C GLY A 65 2.59 -6.65 1.47
N ALA A 66 1.29 -6.62 1.72
CA ALA A 66 0.56 -7.55 2.61
C ALA A 66 0.82 -9.04 2.31
N ILE A 67 0.86 -9.38 1.02
CA ILE A 67 1.18 -10.75 0.55
C ILE A 67 2.62 -10.82 0.11
N ALA A 68 3.10 -9.85 -0.67
CA ALA A 68 4.41 -9.90 -1.29
C ALA A 68 5.51 -10.03 -0.24
N PHE A 69 5.45 -9.25 0.83
CA PHE A 69 6.52 -9.16 1.81
C PHE A 69 6.69 -10.45 2.62
N PRO A 70 5.64 -11.05 3.24
CA PRO A 70 5.74 -12.37 3.85
C PRO A 70 6.20 -13.45 2.87
N VAL A 71 5.59 -13.54 1.68
CA VAL A 71 5.95 -14.58 0.72
C VAL A 71 7.41 -14.45 0.31
N PHE A 72 7.88 -13.24 0.03
CA PHE A 72 9.23 -13.02 -0.48
C PHE A 72 10.26 -13.26 0.60
N THR A 73 10.08 -12.68 1.79
CA THR A 73 11.09 -12.72 2.84
C THR A 73 11.08 -14.02 3.64
N LYS A 74 9.93 -14.71 3.73
CA LYS A 74 9.76 -15.89 4.57
C LYS A 74 9.71 -17.20 3.78
N ILE A 75 9.03 -17.22 2.62
CA ILE A 75 8.89 -18.44 1.80
C ILE A 75 10.01 -18.52 0.76
N LEU A 76 10.29 -17.42 0.06
CA LEU A 76 11.30 -17.38 -1.00
C LEU A 76 12.69 -16.99 -0.49
N HIS A 77 12.82 -16.65 0.80
CA HIS A 77 14.06 -16.20 1.45
C HIS A 77 14.79 -15.08 0.71
N ILE A 78 14.03 -14.19 0.06
CA ILE A 78 14.55 -12.98 -0.60
C ILE A 78 14.96 -11.97 0.48
N PRO A 79 16.13 -11.33 0.37
CA PRO A 79 16.56 -10.31 1.32
C PRO A 79 15.51 -9.21 1.50
N PRO A 80 15.22 -8.75 2.74
CA PRO A 80 14.25 -7.67 2.97
C PRO A 80 14.59 -6.36 2.25
N SER A 81 15.88 -6.08 2.00
CA SER A 81 16.32 -4.95 1.17
C SER A 81 15.77 -5.03 -0.25
N ASP A 82 15.85 -6.22 -0.86
CA ASP A 82 15.38 -6.48 -2.23
C ASP A 82 13.86 -6.53 -2.27
N ALA A 83 13.23 -7.14 -1.25
CA ALA A 83 11.78 -7.18 -1.12
C ALA A 83 11.16 -5.77 -1.00
N LYS A 84 11.83 -4.85 -0.29
CA LYS A 84 11.45 -3.44 -0.21
C LYS A 84 11.48 -2.76 -1.58
N VAL A 85 12.60 -2.85 -2.30
CA VAL A 85 12.74 -2.20 -3.62
C VAL A 85 11.75 -2.81 -4.61
N PHE A 86 11.58 -4.13 -4.59
CA PHE A 86 10.55 -4.82 -5.35
C PHE A 86 9.14 -4.32 -5.00
N SER A 87 8.82 -4.14 -3.71
CA SER A 87 7.52 -3.63 -3.27
C SER A 87 7.23 -2.24 -3.85
N LEU A 88 8.19 -1.32 -3.82
CA LEU A 88 8.04 0.00 -4.47
C LEU A 88 7.88 -0.14 -5.99
N ALA A 89 8.69 -0.99 -6.63
CA ALA A 89 8.65 -1.21 -8.07
C ALA A 89 7.32 -1.82 -8.54
N ILE A 90 6.79 -2.81 -7.83
CA ILE A 90 5.56 -3.46 -8.25
C ILE A 90 4.33 -2.60 -7.97
N GLN A 91 4.38 -1.79 -6.90
CA GLN A 91 3.32 -0.84 -6.59
C GLN A 91 3.27 0.34 -7.57
N SER A 92 4.39 0.76 -8.14
CA SER A 92 4.39 1.81 -9.19
C SER A 92 3.68 1.37 -10.46
N VAL A 93 3.52 0.06 -10.68
CA VAL A 93 2.71 -0.49 -11.78
C VAL A 93 1.28 -0.76 -11.31
N GLY A 94 1.13 -1.55 -10.23
CA GLY A 94 -0.18 -1.99 -9.75
C GLY A 94 -1.04 -0.87 -9.20
N MET A 95 -0.50 -0.05 -8.30
CA MET A 95 -1.27 1.02 -7.66
C MET A 95 -1.57 2.15 -8.64
N VAL A 96 -0.73 2.38 -9.65
CA VAL A 96 -1.03 3.29 -10.77
C VAL A 96 -2.18 2.76 -11.62
N ALA A 97 -2.14 1.47 -12.00
CA ALA A 97 -3.22 0.85 -12.74
C ALA A 97 -4.55 0.89 -11.94
N ALA A 98 -4.51 0.56 -10.65
CA ALA A 98 -5.66 0.66 -9.75
C ALA A 98 -6.15 2.11 -9.60
N SER A 99 -5.25 3.09 -9.50
CA SER A 99 -5.59 4.52 -9.42
C SER A 99 -6.33 4.98 -10.67
N ILE A 100 -5.88 4.56 -11.85
CA ILE A 100 -6.57 4.86 -13.11
C ILE A 100 -7.97 4.25 -13.09
N ALA A 101 -8.10 2.97 -12.72
CA ALA A 101 -9.41 2.33 -12.59
C ALA A 101 -10.34 3.08 -11.60
N ILE A 102 -9.83 3.50 -10.44
CA ILE A 102 -10.54 4.29 -9.42
C ILE A 102 -11.07 5.61 -10.02
N LEU A 103 -10.21 6.36 -10.72
CA LEU A 103 -10.57 7.64 -11.34
C LEU A 103 -11.63 7.47 -12.42
N MET A 104 -11.54 6.40 -13.19
CA MET A 104 -12.47 6.09 -14.27
C MET A 104 -13.83 5.61 -13.80
N MET A 105 -13.84 4.78 -12.74
CA MET A 105 -15.05 4.42 -12.01
C MET A 105 -15.68 5.64 -11.30
N ARG A 106 -14.97 6.78 -11.27
CA ARG A 106 -15.34 8.02 -10.56
C ARG A 106 -15.64 7.77 -9.09
N ILE A 107 -14.85 6.90 -8.48
CA ILE A 107 -14.90 6.70 -7.04
C ILE A 107 -14.40 8.00 -6.39
N GLN A 108 -15.10 8.45 -5.34
CA GLN A 108 -14.76 9.69 -4.66
C GLN A 108 -13.41 9.56 -3.95
N VAL A 109 -12.55 10.57 -4.12
CA VAL A 109 -11.21 10.66 -3.51
C VAL A 109 -10.98 12.06 -2.95
N LEU A 110 -10.11 12.17 -1.94
CA LEU A 110 -9.82 13.43 -1.27
C LEU A 110 -8.56 14.10 -1.83
N TRP A 111 -8.67 14.81 -2.95
CA TRP A 111 -7.51 15.45 -3.62
C TRP A 111 -6.67 16.36 -2.76
N ARG A 112 -7.29 17.14 -1.85
CA ARG A 112 -6.54 18.00 -0.93
C ARG A 112 -5.72 17.20 0.08
N VAL A 113 -6.24 16.05 0.52
CA VAL A 113 -5.47 15.11 1.36
C VAL A 113 -4.29 14.58 0.58
N ILE A 114 -4.53 14.14 -0.66
CA ILE A 114 -3.46 13.62 -1.53
C ILE A 114 -2.34 14.65 -1.65
N ALA A 115 -2.67 15.92 -1.91
CA ALA A 115 -1.67 16.99 -2.03
C ALA A 115 -0.83 17.19 -0.75
N TRP A 116 -1.47 17.36 0.42
CA TRP A 116 -0.76 17.63 1.68
C TRP A 116 0.05 16.42 2.18
N VAL A 117 -0.55 15.23 2.10
CA VAL A 117 0.08 13.98 2.52
C VAL A 117 1.23 13.64 1.56
N SER A 118 1.09 13.87 0.25
CA SER A 118 2.19 13.67 -0.69
C SER A 118 3.36 14.61 -0.49
N PHE A 119 3.07 15.89 -0.18
CA PHE A 119 4.15 16.83 0.11
C PHE A 119 4.97 16.38 1.32
N GLY A 120 4.31 16.00 2.42
CA GLY A 120 4.99 15.43 3.59
C GLY A 120 5.66 14.09 3.29
N GLY A 121 5.01 13.22 2.51
CA GLY A 121 5.47 11.87 2.21
C GLY A 121 6.72 11.80 1.34
N ILE A 122 6.91 12.74 0.41
CA ILE A 122 8.16 12.86 -0.35
C ILE A 122 9.32 13.18 0.61
N ILE A 123 9.13 14.16 1.51
CA ILE A 123 10.15 14.52 2.51
C ILE A 123 10.44 13.33 3.42
N GLY A 124 9.40 12.70 3.95
CA GLY A 124 9.52 11.50 4.78
C GLY A 124 10.26 10.36 4.08
N MET A 125 9.94 10.11 2.81
CA MET A 125 10.56 9.05 2.03
C MET A 125 12.05 9.31 1.82
N LEU A 126 12.48 10.55 1.58
CA LEU A 126 13.91 10.89 1.51
C LEU A 126 14.61 10.61 2.85
N ILE A 127 14.00 11.01 3.97
CA ILE A 127 14.54 10.76 5.31
C ILE A 127 14.65 9.25 5.57
N GLY A 128 13.61 8.48 5.25
CA GLY A 128 13.58 7.02 5.45
C GLY A 128 14.57 6.28 4.55
N ALA A 129 14.56 6.58 3.25
CA ALA A 129 15.35 5.86 2.26
C ALA A 129 16.84 6.23 2.27
N ILE A 130 17.18 7.51 2.42
CA ILE A 130 18.58 7.96 2.40
C ILE A 130 19.16 7.99 3.82
N GLY A 131 18.40 8.52 4.79
CA GLY A 131 18.90 8.75 6.15
C GLY A 131 18.86 7.51 7.04
N LEU A 132 17.68 6.88 7.17
CA LEU A 132 17.50 5.78 8.14
C LEU A 132 17.80 4.39 7.58
N SER A 133 17.64 4.16 6.27
CA SER A 133 17.73 2.81 5.73
C SER A 133 19.10 2.15 5.93
N ALA A 134 20.18 2.94 5.95
CA ALA A 134 21.53 2.46 6.21
C ALA A 134 21.80 2.15 7.69
N LEU A 135 20.97 2.66 8.60
CA LEU A 135 21.13 2.50 10.05
C LEU A 135 20.39 1.29 10.60
N LEU A 136 19.36 0.80 9.89
CA LEU A 136 18.50 -0.29 10.36
C LEU A 136 18.87 -1.61 9.69
N THR A 137 19.05 -2.66 10.48
CA THR A 137 19.26 -4.01 9.95
C THR A 137 17.95 -4.57 9.37
N PRO A 138 18.02 -5.60 8.50
CA PRO A 138 16.83 -6.17 7.86
C PRO A 138 15.73 -6.65 8.82
N ASP A 139 16.11 -7.10 10.02
CA ASP A 139 15.17 -7.61 11.03
C ASP A 139 14.34 -6.49 11.65
N PHE A 140 14.95 -5.31 11.87
CA PHE A 140 14.23 -4.13 12.33
C PHE A 140 13.22 -3.64 11.29
N ILE A 141 13.59 -3.67 10.00
CA ILE A 141 12.68 -3.31 8.89
C ILE A 141 11.50 -4.29 8.82
N ARG A 142 11.76 -5.60 8.95
CA ARG A 142 10.71 -6.63 8.96
C ARG A 142 9.74 -6.44 10.14
N MET A 143 10.27 -6.17 11.33
CA MET A 143 9.43 -5.90 12.50
C MET A 143 8.67 -4.60 12.38
N LEU A 144 9.26 -3.56 11.79
CA LEU A 144 8.61 -2.28 11.55
C LEU A 144 7.38 -2.44 10.64
N PHE A 145 7.49 -3.25 9.57
CA PHE A 145 6.33 -3.63 8.74
C PHE A 145 5.25 -4.32 9.57
N THR A 146 5.64 -5.36 10.32
CA THR A 146 4.72 -6.18 11.12
C THR A 146 3.96 -5.33 12.12
N VAL A 147 4.66 -4.46 12.85
CA VAL A 147 4.06 -3.57 13.85
C VAL A 147 3.09 -2.57 13.22
N MET A 148 3.44 -1.98 12.08
CA MET A 148 2.56 -1.07 11.34
C MET A 148 1.31 -1.80 10.83
N ALA A 149 1.47 -3.00 10.29
CA ALA A 149 0.35 -3.83 9.84
C ALA A 149 -0.59 -4.17 11.02
N VAL A 150 -0.04 -4.54 12.18
CA VAL A 150 -0.84 -4.78 13.39
C VAL A 150 -1.60 -3.52 13.85
N SER A 151 -0.98 -2.34 13.78
CA SER A 151 -1.68 -1.08 14.06
C SER A 151 -2.86 -0.85 13.11
N LEU A 152 -2.70 -1.16 11.82
CA LEU A 152 -3.78 -1.12 10.84
C LEU A 152 -4.90 -2.13 11.17
N ALA A 153 -4.58 -3.36 11.58
CA ALA A 153 -5.59 -4.32 12.03
C ALA A 153 -6.39 -3.79 13.21
N VAL A 154 -5.74 -3.15 14.19
CA VAL A 154 -6.43 -2.52 15.33
C VAL A 154 -7.32 -1.37 14.87
N THR A 155 -6.88 -0.57 13.90
CA THR A 155 -7.75 0.44 13.26
C THR A 155 -9.02 -0.19 12.68
N LEU A 156 -8.89 -1.32 11.97
CA LEU A 156 -10.02 -2.03 11.37
C LEU A 156 -10.95 -2.67 12.41
N THR A 157 -10.44 -3.15 13.54
CA THR A 157 -11.28 -3.73 14.61
C THR A 157 -12.11 -2.67 15.33
N PHE A 158 -11.57 -1.46 15.54
CA PHE A 158 -12.38 -0.35 16.07
C PHE A 158 -13.58 -0.04 15.15
N LEU A 159 -13.43 -0.14 13.83
CA LEU A 159 -14.58 0.04 12.93
C LEU A 159 -15.69 -0.98 13.16
N ASN A 160 -15.38 -2.17 13.67
CA ASN A 160 -16.36 -3.22 13.91
C ASN A 160 -17.21 -2.96 15.18
N THR A 161 -16.73 -2.16 16.14
CA THR A 161 -17.42 -1.93 17.43
C THR A 161 -18.44 -0.79 17.40
N GLY A 162 -18.85 -0.33 16.21
CA GLY A 162 -19.89 0.69 16.05
C GLY A 162 -19.37 2.11 15.83
N PHE A 163 -18.12 2.27 15.39
CA PHE A 163 -17.59 3.56 14.93
C PHE A 163 -18.38 4.09 13.74
N ARG A 164 -19.11 5.20 13.92
CA ARG A 164 -19.87 5.85 12.83
C ARG A 164 -18.94 6.65 11.93
N LEU A 165 -18.77 6.17 10.70
CA LEU A 165 -18.05 6.86 9.63
C LEU A 165 -19.04 7.69 8.80
N ASN A 166 -19.39 8.88 9.30
CA ASN A 166 -20.39 9.72 8.65
C ASN A 166 -19.80 10.72 7.64
N ASN A 167 -18.50 10.98 7.69
CA ASN A 167 -17.90 12.05 6.89
C ASN A 167 -17.54 11.54 5.50
N THR A 168 -18.10 12.16 4.46
CA THR A 168 -17.69 11.94 3.05
C THR A 168 -16.62 12.92 2.57
N THR A 169 -16.43 14.00 3.31
CA THR A 169 -15.44 15.05 3.04
C THR A 169 -14.80 15.46 4.35
N ILE A 170 -13.55 15.93 4.30
CA ILE A 170 -12.97 16.61 5.47
C ILE A 170 -13.75 17.92 5.68
N PRO A 171 -14.37 18.14 6.86
CA PRO A 171 -15.31 19.24 7.07
C PRO A 171 -14.76 20.60 6.66
N ARG A 172 -13.51 20.92 7.04
CA ARG A 172 -12.67 22.00 6.50
C ARG A 172 -11.20 21.67 6.76
N ILE A 173 -10.32 21.93 5.80
CA ILE A 173 -8.87 21.89 6.04
C ILE A 173 -8.45 23.30 6.47
N LYS A 174 -8.19 23.50 7.76
CA LYS A 174 -7.49 24.67 8.29
C LYS A 174 -6.01 24.31 8.47
N TYR A 175 -5.24 25.22 9.07
CA TYR A 175 -3.82 25.01 9.34
C TYR A 175 -3.55 23.76 10.20
N GLN A 176 -4.42 23.45 11.16
CA GLN A 176 -4.25 22.28 12.03
C GLN A 176 -4.42 20.97 11.27
N GLU A 177 -5.47 20.83 10.46
CA GLU A 177 -5.70 19.63 9.66
C GLU A 177 -4.62 19.48 8.59
N ALA A 178 -4.18 20.58 7.97
CA ALA A 178 -3.05 20.55 7.03
C ALA A 178 -1.75 20.08 7.72
N ALA A 179 -1.46 20.56 8.93
CA ALA A 179 -0.29 20.13 9.69
C ALA A 179 -0.37 18.65 10.07
N ILE A 180 -1.54 18.15 10.48
CA ILE A 180 -1.76 16.73 10.78
C ILE A 180 -1.53 15.88 9.53
N LEU A 181 -2.09 16.29 8.38
CA LEU A 181 -1.92 15.59 7.12
C LEU A 181 -0.47 15.59 6.64
N LEU A 182 0.24 16.71 6.80
CA LEU A 182 1.66 16.82 6.47
C LEU A 182 2.49 15.92 7.38
N ALA A 183 2.23 15.90 8.69
CA ALA A 183 2.91 15.02 9.64
C ALA A 183 2.64 13.54 9.35
N ALA A 184 1.38 13.18 9.04
CA ALA A 184 1.00 11.84 8.62
C ALA A 184 1.72 11.45 7.32
N GLY A 185 1.84 12.39 6.38
CA GLY A 185 2.64 12.25 5.17
C GLY A 185 4.09 11.94 5.50
N VAL A 186 4.77 12.77 6.31
CA VAL A 186 6.17 12.55 6.69
C VAL A 186 6.35 11.18 7.35
N LEU A 187 5.53 10.83 8.34
CA LEU A 187 5.62 9.53 9.02
C LEU A 187 5.40 8.37 8.04
N GLY A 188 4.33 8.42 7.24
CA GLY A 188 4.03 7.40 6.23
C GLY A 188 5.09 7.29 5.13
N GLY A 189 5.69 8.41 4.74
CA GLY A 189 6.80 8.50 3.80
C GLY A 189 8.06 7.84 4.34
N VAL A 190 8.43 8.10 5.60
CA VAL A 190 9.56 7.43 6.27
C VAL A 190 9.37 5.92 6.24
N MET A 191 8.18 5.46 6.61
CA MET A 191 7.83 4.03 6.57
C MET A 191 7.92 3.46 5.15
N SER A 192 7.41 4.19 4.16
CA SER A 192 7.47 3.76 2.75
C SER A 192 8.91 3.69 2.22
N GLY A 193 9.80 4.59 2.64
CA GLY A 193 11.23 4.53 2.29
C GLY A 193 12.00 3.41 2.98
N LEU A 194 11.55 2.99 4.17
CA LEU A 194 12.17 1.91 4.95
C LEU A 194 11.68 0.52 4.56
N VAL A 195 10.39 0.38 4.28
CA VAL A 195 9.72 -0.93 4.14
C VAL A 195 9.15 -1.14 2.73
N GLY A 196 8.95 -0.07 1.97
CA GLY A 196 8.39 -0.12 0.61
C GLY A 196 6.86 -0.01 0.56
N SER A 197 6.21 0.16 1.72
CA SER A 197 4.80 0.52 1.90
C SER A 197 4.64 1.24 3.24
N GLY A 198 3.57 2.02 3.43
CA GLY A 198 3.27 2.59 4.74
C GLY A 198 2.52 3.92 4.70
N ILE A 199 2.69 4.74 3.64
CA ILE A 199 1.96 6.00 3.53
C ILE A 199 0.46 5.78 3.35
N ASP A 200 0.09 4.72 2.66
CA ASP A 200 -1.26 4.21 2.55
C ASP A 200 -1.84 3.83 3.91
N MET A 201 -1.13 3.01 4.69
CA MET A 201 -1.60 2.53 6.00
C MET A 201 -1.75 3.67 7.02
N VAL A 202 -0.75 4.56 7.08
CA VAL A 202 -0.76 5.72 7.99
C VAL A 202 -1.85 6.70 7.59
N CYS A 203 -1.95 7.06 6.30
CA CYS A 203 -2.98 7.98 5.83
C CYS A 203 -4.38 7.40 6.03
N PHE A 204 -4.58 6.13 5.68
CA PHE A 204 -5.86 5.44 5.91
C PHE A 204 -6.25 5.49 7.39
N SER A 205 -5.32 5.15 8.29
CA SER A 205 -5.59 5.16 9.73
C SER A 205 -5.98 6.55 10.24
N VAL A 206 -5.29 7.60 9.79
CA VAL A 206 -5.62 8.99 10.14
C VAL A 206 -7.00 9.40 9.57
N LEU A 207 -7.29 9.10 8.30
CA LEU A 207 -8.57 9.47 7.69
C LEU A 207 -9.75 8.80 8.38
N VAL A 208 -9.62 7.50 8.67
CA VAL A 208 -10.69 6.69 9.22
C VAL A 208 -10.88 6.94 10.72
N LEU A 209 -9.79 6.95 11.50
CA LEU A 209 -9.89 7.11 12.95
C LEU A 209 -9.96 8.56 13.39
N LEU A 210 -9.13 9.45 12.84
CA LEU A 210 -9.13 10.83 13.32
C LEU A 210 -10.26 11.64 12.66
N PHE A 211 -10.33 11.62 11.32
CA PHE A 211 -11.28 12.44 10.56
C PHE A 211 -12.64 11.78 10.29
N ARG A 212 -12.83 10.51 10.69
CA ARG A 212 -14.08 9.75 10.55
C ARG A 212 -14.56 9.62 9.10
N ILE A 213 -13.61 9.60 8.15
CA ILE A 213 -13.89 9.44 6.73
C ILE A 213 -14.29 8.00 6.45
N ASN A 214 -15.33 7.82 5.63
CA ASN A 214 -15.76 6.50 5.17
C ASN A 214 -14.62 5.76 4.44
N GLU A 215 -14.45 4.48 4.75
CA GLU A 215 -13.47 3.59 4.12
C GLU A 215 -13.62 3.54 2.60
N SER A 216 -14.85 3.67 2.08
CA SER A 216 -15.13 3.69 0.64
C SER A 216 -14.48 4.88 -0.08
N ILE A 217 -14.03 5.89 0.66
CA ILE A 217 -13.31 7.09 0.17
C ILE A 217 -11.85 7.05 0.64
N ALA A 218 -11.60 6.61 1.88
CA ALA A 218 -10.26 6.54 2.44
C ALA A 218 -9.37 5.52 1.71
N THR A 219 -9.87 4.33 1.40
CA THR A 219 -9.08 3.29 0.69
C THR A 219 -8.67 3.73 -0.71
N PRO A 220 -9.56 4.23 -1.58
CA PRO A 220 -9.14 4.75 -2.88
C PRO A 220 -8.17 5.94 -2.78
N THR A 221 -8.34 6.80 -1.77
CA THR A 221 -7.41 7.91 -1.50
C THR A 221 -6.01 7.42 -1.14
N SER A 222 -5.91 6.38 -0.28
CA SER A 222 -4.62 5.78 0.10
C SER A 222 -3.96 5.04 -1.07
N VAL A 223 -4.73 4.41 -1.95
CA VAL A 223 -4.20 3.74 -3.16
C VAL A 223 -3.52 4.76 -4.09
N ILE A 224 -4.15 5.91 -4.33
CA ILE A 224 -3.55 6.98 -5.17
C ILE A 224 -2.29 7.55 -4.51
N LEU A 225 -2.32 7.75 -3.19
CA LEU A 225 -1.14 8.18 -2.44
C LEU A 225 0.02 7.20 -2.61
N MET A 226 -0.25 5.90 -2.51
CA MET A 226 0.79 4.89 -2.66
C MET A 226 1.31 4.82 -4.11
N ALA A 227 0.45 5.01 -5.11
CA ALA A 227 0.88 5.11 -6.51
C ALA A 227 1.88 6.26 -6.73
N ILE A 228 1.62 7.44 -6.17
CA ILE A 228 2.52 8.60 -6.28
C ILE A 228 3.88 8.32 -5.61
N HIS A 229 3.86 7.76 -4.39
CA HIS A 229 5.09 7.54 -3.62
C HIS A 229 5.90 6.35 -4.11
N SER A 230 5.26 5.32 -4.64
CA SER A 230 5.97 4.20 -5.26
C SER A 230 6.70 4.64 -6.54
N ILE A 231 6.11 5.49 -7.37
CA ILE A 231 6.83 6.11 -8.51
C ILE A 231 8.05 6.89 -7.99
N PHE A 232 7.86 7.77 -7.01
CA PHE A 232 8.96 8.56 -6.45
C PHE A 232 10.06 7.68 -5.84
N GLY A 233 9.69 6.63 -5.09
CA GLY A 233 10.62 5.68 -4.50
C GLY A 233 11.42 4.89 -5.55
N VAL A 234 10.79 4.49 -6.65
CA VAL A 234 11.49 3.84 -7.78
C VAL A 234 12.46 4.81 -8.43
N LEU A 235 12.05 6.05 -8.70
CA LEU A 235 12.95 7.06 -9.26
C LEU A 235 14.15 7.32 -8.34
N LEU A 236 13.92 7.38 -7.02
CA LEU A 236 14.99 7.52 -6.04
C LEU A 236 15.96 6.34 -6.08
N HIS A 237 15.45 5.11 -6.20
CA HIS A 237 16.30 3.92 -6.32
C HIS A 237 17.02 3.79 -7.66
N LEU A 238 16.47 4.34 -8.75
CA LEU A 238 17.10 4.35 -10.07
C LEU A 238 18.19 5.41 -10.21
N PHE A 239 18.00 6.60 -9.63
CA PHE A 239 18.89 7.75 -9.87
C PHE A 239 19.84 8.07 -8.73
N VAL A 240 19.57 7.63 -7.50
CA VAL A 240 20.33 8.04 -6.31
C VAL A 240 20.92 6.86 -5.55
N LEU A 241 20.17 5.77 -5.38
CA LEU A 241 20.55 4.67 -4.48
C LEU A 241 21.05 3.40 -5.19
N ASP A 242 21.05 3.36 -6.53
CA ASP A 242 21.38 2.19 -7.35
C ASP A 242 20.75 0.87 -6.84
N GLY A 243 19.51 0.95 -6.37
CA GLY A 243 18.87 -0.12 -5.59
C GLY A 243 18.21 -1.22 -6.43
N ILE A 244 18.03 -1.01 -7.74
CA ILE A 244 17.42 -1.99 -8.62
C ILE A 244 18.52 -2.87 -9.22
N ASN A 245 18.80 -3.96 -8.52
CA ASN A 245 19.71 -5.00 -8.99
C ASN A 245 19.02 -5.90 -10.05
N ALA A 246 19.81 -6.71 -10.75
CA ALA A 246 19.31 -7.62 -11.80
C ALA A 246 18.27 -8.64 -11.27
N GLN A 247 18.36 -9.02 -9.99
CA GLN A 247 17.45 -9.96 -9.36
C GLN A 247 16.07 -9.34 -9.10
N VAL A 248 16.03 -8.16 -8.48
CA VAL A 248 14.81 -7.36 -8.27
C VAL A 248 14.15 -7.03 -9.59
N GLN A 249 14.94 -6.71 -10.61
CA GLN A 249 14.43 -6.48 -11.96
C GLN A 249 13.78 -7.74 -12.55
N ALA A 250 14.40 -8.92 -12.43
CA ALA A 250 13.82 -10.18 -12.90
C ALA A 250 12.51 -10.51 -12.18
N TYR A 251 12.45 -10.28 -10.86
CA TYR A 251 11.24 -10.45 -10.06
C TYR A 251 10.13 -9.50 -10.50
N TRP A 252 10.48 -8.23 -10.72
CA TRP A 252 9.55 -7.21 -11.20
C TRP A 252 8.99 -7.59 -12.57
N LEU A 253 9.83 -8.01 -13.52
CA LEU A 253 9.39 -8.45 -14.83
C LEU A 253 8.47 -9.68 -14.76
N ALA A 254 8.72 -10.63 -13.85
CA ALA A 254 7.81 -11.77 -13.66
C ALA A 254 6.42 -11.33 -13.13
N ALA A 255 6.36 -10.27 -12.33
CA ALA A 255 5.14 -9.81 -11.68
C ALA A 255 4.31 -8.82 -12.53
N VAL A 256 4.96 -7.96 -13.33
CA VAL A 256 4.33 -6.86 -14.09
C VAL A 256 3.09 -7.30 -14.90
N PRO A 257 3.12 -8.39 -15.69
CA PRO A 257 1.99 -8.80 -16.52
C PRO A 257 0.72 -9.11 -15.70
N ILE A 258 0.90 -9.55 -14.45
CA ILE A 258 -0.17 -10.01 -13.56
C ILE A 258 -0.73 -8.82 -12.78
N VAL A 259 0.17 -8.01 -12.21
CA VAL A 259 -0.21 -6.93 -11.30
C VAL A 259 -0.97 -5.81 -12.00
N VAL A 260 -0.63 -5.51 -13.27
CA VAL A 260 -1.34 -4.50 -14.06
C VAL A 260 -2.82 -4.85 -14.27
N VAL A 261 -3.19 -6.13 -14.18
CA VAL A 261 -4.58 -6.60 -14.28
C VAL A 261 -5.20 -6.78 -12.89
N GLY A 262 -4.50 -7.46 -12.00
CA GLY A 262 -5.04 -7.83 -10.70
C GLY A 262 -5.33 -6.63 -9.79
N ALA A 263 -4.51 -5.57 -9.83
CA ALA A 263 -4.74 -4.40 -9.00
C ALA A 263 -6.01 -3.59 -9.39
N PRO A 264 -6.25 -3.27 -10.68
CA PRO A 264 -7.55 -2.74 -11.12
C PRO A 264 -8.75 -3.62 -10.76
N LEU A 265 -8.62 -4.96 -10.91
CA LEU A 265 -9.66 -5.91 -10.54
C LEU A 265 -9.95 -5.87 -9.04
N GLY A 266 -8.91 -5.76 -8.20
CA GLY A 266 -9.02 -5.56 -6.76
C GLY A 266 -9.83 -4.31 -6.40
N ALA A 267 -9.48 -3.17 -6.98
CA ALA A 267 -10.21 -1.91 -6.76
C ALA A 267 -11.67 -2.00 -7.21
N PHE A 268 -11.92 -2.71 -8.32
CA PHE A 268 -13.26 -2.98 -8.80
C PHE A 268 -14.07 -3.87 -7.85
N PHE A 269 -13.51 -4.99 -7.37
CA PHE A 269 -14.19 -5.86 -6.41
C PHE A 269 -14.48 -5.13 -5.11
N CYS A 270 -13.55 -4.32 -4.61
CA CYS A 270 -13.76 -3.50 -3.42
C CYS A 270 -14.94 -2.53 -3.56
N SER A 271 -15.16 -1.96 -4.75
CA SER A 271 -16.31 -1.08 -5.01
C SER A 271 -17.67 -1.79 -4.96
N ARG A 272 -17.70 -3.13 -5.00
CA ARG A 272 -18.95 -3.94 -5.05
C ARG A 272 -19.11 -4.93 -3.91
N MET A 273 -18.02 -5.28 -3.23
CA MET A 273 -18.05 -6.21 -2.10
C MET A 273 -18.53 -5.52 -0.83
N GLN A 274 -19.19 -6.29 0.04
CA GLN A 274 -19.48 -5.83 1.39
C GLN A 274 -18.16 -5.65 2.14
N HIS A 275 -17.95 -4.44 2.67
CA HIS A 275 -16.70 -4.04 3.30
C HIS A 275 -16.22 -4.97 4.43
N LEU A 276 -17.14 -5.66 5.11
CA LEU A 276 -16.82 -6.62 6.16
C LEU A 276 -15.89 -7.75 5.70
N HIS A 277 -16.10 -8.32 4.51
CA HIS A 277 -15.28 -9.44 4.03
C HIS A 277 -13.83 -9.03 3.79
N ILE A 278 -13.62 -7.85 3.19
CA ILE A 278 -12.28 -7.32 2.91
C ILE A 278 -11.54 -7.01 4.21
N ARG A 279 -12.24 -6.46 5.21
CA ARG A 279 -11.67 -6.20 6.54
C ARG A 279 -11.23 -7.49 7.23
N TYR A 280 -12.08 -8.53 7.27
CA TYR A 280 -11.72 -9.80 7.90
C TYR A 280 -10.54 -10.48 7.18
N LEU A 281 -10.53 -10.46 5.84
CA LEU A 281 -9.41 -10.96 5.04
C LEU A 281 -8.09 -10.27 5.44
N LEU A 282 -8.09 -8.93 5.52
CA LEU A 282 -6.92 -8.15 5.94
C LEU A 282 -6.48 -8.48 7.36
N ILE A 283 -7.40 -8.52 8.31
CA ILE A 283 -7.08 -8.85 9.70
C ILE A 283 -6.46 -10.26 9.77
N THR A 284 -6.96 -11.23 9.00
CA THR A 284 -6.37 -12.56 8.91
C THR A 284 -4.96 -12.53 8.31
N LEU A 285 -4.73 -11.79 7.23
CA LEU A 285 -3.38 -11.66 6.64
C LEU A 285 -2.39 -11.02 7.60
N ILE A 286 -2.80 -9.95 8.28
CA ILE A 286 -1.98 -9.26 9.29
C ILE A 286 -1.68 -10.19 10.47
N PHE A 287 -2.66 -10.99 10.90
CA PHE A 287 -2.45 -11.98 11.96
C PHE A 287 -1.46 -13.07 11.55
N VAL A 288 -1.55 -13.56 10.31
CA VAL A 288 -0.58 -14.51 9.75
C VAL A 288 0.80 -13.87 9.65
N GLU A 289 0.90 -12.61 9.22
CA GLU A 289 2.16 -11.87 9.16
C GLU A 289 2.78 -11.74 10.56
N LEU A 290 1.99 -11.37 11.57
CA LEU A 290 2.44 -11.28 12.96
C LEU A 290 2.96 -12.62 13.48
N LEU A 291 2.17 -13.69 13.37
CA LEU A 291 2.58 -15.02 13.86
C LEU A 291 3.85 -15.51 13.17
N SER A 292 3.93 -15.33 11.85
CA SER A 292 5.10 -15.76 11.10
C SER A 292 6.33 -14.90 11.39
N SER A 293 6.19 -13.61 11.67
CA SER A 293 7.29 -12.75 12.12
C SER A 293 7.78 -13.16 13.50
N LEU A 294 6.87 -13.42 14.45
CA LEU A 294 7.22 -13.89 15.79
C LEU A 294 7.91 -15.26 15.79
N TRP A 295 7.55 -16.13 14.84
CA TRP A 295 8.17 -17.46 14.71
C TRP A 295 9.56 -17.41 14.07
N LEU A 296 9.71 -16.64 12.99
CA LEU A 296 10.92 -16.68 12.15
C LEU A 296 12.04 -15.77 12.63
N LEU A 297 11.73 -14.71 13.38
CA LEU A 297 12.73 -13.79 13.89
C LEU A 297 13.29 -14.27 15.21
N THR A 298 14.62 -14.28 15.30
CA THR A 298 15.33 -14.43 16.56
C THR A 298 15.36 -13.09 17.27
N PHE A 299 14.69 -13.00 18.42
CA PHE A 299 14.59 -11.76 19.17
C PHE A 299 15.79 -11.57 20.08
N ASP A 300 16.69 -10.69 19.67
CA ASP A 300 17.67 -10.09 20.57
C ASP A 300 17.03 -8.98 21.40
N THR A 301 17.65 -8.63 22.53
CA THR A 301 17.12 -7.63 23.47
C THR A 301 16.85 -6.29 22.79
N GLU A 302 17.71 -5.85 21.86
CA GLU A 302 17.54 -4.60 21.13
C GLU A 302 16.32 -4.64 20.19
N LEU A 303 16.17 -5.72 19.42
CA LEU A 303 15.03 -5.90 18.51
C LEU A 303 13.72 -5.99 19.29
N LEU A 304 13.73 -6.64 20.45
CA LEU A 304 12.56 -6.76 21.32
C LEU A 304 12.14 -5.38 21.87
N ILE A 305 13.09 -4.61 22.42
CA ILE A 305 12.82 -3.25 22.93
C ILE A 305 12.31 -2.35 21.79
N PHE A 306 12.94 -2.41 20.62
CA PHE A 306 12.50 -1.67 19.44
C PHE A 306 11.08 -2.06 19.02
N SER A 307 10.79 -3.36 18.92
CA SER A 307 9.48 -3.86 18.47
C SER A 307 8.37 -3.47 19.44
N VAL A 308 8.60 -3.63 20.75
CA VAL A 308 7.61 -3.26 21.79
C VAL A 308 7.42 -1.75 21.84
N SER A 309 8.49 -0.95 21.77
CA SER A 309 8.39 0.52 21.81
C SER A 309 7.63 1.05 20.58
N MET A 310 7.94 0.56 19.38
CA MET A 310 7.21 0.92 18.16
C MET A 310 5.75 0.49 18.24
N LEU A 311 5.47 -0.73 18.72
CA LEU A 311 4.09 -1.20 18.87
C LEU A 311 3.29 -0.32 19.83
N MET A 312 3.87 0.03 20.99
CA MET A 312 3.24 0.93 21.94
C MET A 312 3.01 2.31 21.34
N LEU A 313 3.97 2.84 20.59
CA LEU A 313 3.84 4.12 19.90
C LEU A 313 2.67 4.09 18.89
N PHE A 314 2.63 3.12 17.98
CA PHE A 314 1.56 3.01 16.99
C PHE A 314 0.19 2.75 17.63
N LEU A 315 0.10 1.86 18.62
CA LEU A 315 -1.17 1.60 19.32
C LEU A 315 -1.65 2.81 20.11
N SER A 316 -0.76 3.53 20.78
CA SER A 316 -1.12 4.75 21.51
C SER A 316 -1.68 5.82 20.58
N LEU A 317 -1.09 5.99 19.39
CA LEU A 317 -1.59 6.89 18.35
C LEU A 317 -2.98 6.44 17.85
N THR A 318 -3.15 5.16 17.56
CA THR A 318 -4.44 4.59 17.11
C THR A 318 -5.55 4.81 18.15
N VAL A 319 -5.26 4.54 19.43
CA VAL A 319 -6.21 4.74 20.55
C VAL A 319 -6.47 6.23 20.78
N TRP A 320 -5.45 7.07 20.71
CA TRP A 320 -5.62 8.52 20.83
C TRP A 320 -6.55 9.05 19.74
N MET A 321 -6.28 8.73 18.47
CA MET A 321 -7.13 9.12 17.33
C MET A 321 -8.57 8.61 17.48
N SER A 322 -8.75 7.37 17.94
CA SER A 322 -10.09 6.80 18.13
C SER A 322 -10.87 7.52 19.25
N ARG A 323 -10.20 8.08 20.26
CA ARG A 323 -10.85 8.85 21.34
C ARG A 323 -11.18 10.28 20.97
N VAL A 324 -10.53 10.88 19.95
CA VAL A 324 -10.85 12.24 19.51
C VAL A 324 -12.30 12.32 19.04
N THR A 325 -13.08 13.18 19.71
CA THR A 325 -14.50 13.43 19.42
C THR A 325 -14.74 14.64 18.52
N PHE A 326 -13.74 15.51 18.35
CA PHE A 326 -13.85 16.78 17.63
C PHE A 326 -14.38 16.64 16.18
N TYR A 327 -14.08 15.52 15.51
CA TYR A 327 -14.52 15.24 14.14
C TYR A 327 -15.70 14.25 14.05
N ARG A 328 -16.34 13.89 15.17
CA ARG A 328 -17.58 13.10 15.16
C ARG A 328 -18.73 14.04 14.75
N VAL A 329 -19.05 14.05 13.47
CA VAL A 329 -20.24 14.71 12.92
C VAL A 329 -21.36 13.68 12.75
#